data_AF-X1H3L5-F1
#
_entry.id   AF-X1H3L5-F1
#
_cell.length_a   1.000
_cell.length_b   1.000
_cell.length_c   1.000
_cell.angle_alpha   90.00
_cell.angle_beta   90.00
_cell.angle_gamma   90.00
#
_symmetry.space_group_name_H-M   'P 1'
#
loop_
_entity.id
_entity.type
_entity.pdbx_description
1 polymer ?
#
loop_
_entity_poly.entity_id
_entity_poly.type
_entity_poly.pdbx_seq_one_letter_code
_entity_poly.pdbx_strand_id
1 'polypeptide(L)'
;VKIYLTNTAELLKAYQYLNMKVYVGHSLEAEKTPDYQILSIETGVVLFNIEGGSEESYTVEVSGGSYRLISGDPYEWGEGYSITPEFYCEVAQR
;
A
#
# COMPACT_ATOMS: atom_id res chain seq x y z
N VAL A 1 1.38 10.15 8.51
CA VAL A 1 2.14 9.46 7.44
C VAL A 1 1.17 9.04 6.35
N LYS A 2 1.43 9.38 5.09
CA LYS A 2 0.68 8.89 3.94
C LYS A 2 1.54 7.91 3.15
N ILE A 3 0.93 6.82 2.71
CA ILE A 3 1.59 5.81 1.89
C ILE A 3 0.79 5.70 0.61
N TYR A 4 1.47 5.95 -0.51
CA TYR A 4 0.88 5.99 -1.84
C TYR A 4 1.34 4.80 -2.67
N LEU A 5 0.48 4.37 -3.58
CA LEU A 5 0.78 3.47 -4.68
C LEU A 5 1.03 4.32 -5.93
N THR A 6 2.25 4.29 -6.49
CA THR A 6 2.67 5.28 -7.50
C THR A 6 2.48 4.81 -8.94
N ASN A 7 2.36 3.51 -9.17
CA ASN A 7 2.24 2.89 -10.50
C ASN A 7 0.87 2.22 -10.71
N THR A 8 -0.20 2.84 -10.21
CA THR A 8 -1.56 2.30 -10.30
C THR A 8 -2.02 2.05 -11.74
N ALA A 9 -1.60 2.88 -12.70
CA ALA A 9 -1.96 2.72 -14.10
C ALA A 9 -1.39 1.43 -14.72
N GLU A 10 -0.15 1.08 -14.40
CA GLU A 10 0.51 -0.15 -14.84
C GLU A 10 -0.06 -1.37 -14.12
N LEU A 11 -0.33 -1.25 -12.81
CA LEU A 11 -0.93 -2.32 -12.00
C LEU A 11 -2.36 -2.65 -12.44
N LEU A 12 -3.16 -1.65 -12.83
CA LEU A 12 -4.53 -1.84 -13.33
C LEU A 12 -4.58 -2.68 -14.61
N LYS A 13 -3.50 -2.76 -15.37
CA LYS A 13 -3.41 -3.64 -16.55
C LYS A 13 -3.19 -5.09 -16.18
N ALA A 14 -2.53 -5.36 -15.05
CA ALA A 14 -2.14 -6.71 -14.63
C ALA A 14 -3.08 -7.31 -13.57
N TYR A 15 -3.74 -6.48 -12.75
CA TYR A 15 -4.55 -6.92 -11.61
C TYR A 15 -6.05 -6.67 -11.84
N GLN A 16 -6.87 -7.68 -11.54
CA GLN A 16 -8.31 -7.50 -11.34
C GLN A 16 -8.58 -6.79 -10.00
N TYR A 17 -7.83 -7.17 -8.97
CA TYR A 17 -7.75 -6.46 -7.71
C TYR A 17 -6.39 -6.70 -7.06
N LEU A 18 -5.97 -5.73 -6.26
CA LEU A 18 -4.81 -5.81 -5.38
C LEU A 18 -5.16 -5.05 -4.10
N ASN A 19 -5.20 -5.76 -2.99
CA ASN A 19 -5.48 -5.23 -1.66
C ASN A 19 -4.32 -5.60 -0.73
N MET A 20 -3.69 -4.61 -0.11
CA MET A 20 -2.55 -4.76 0.77
C MET A 20 -2.93 -4.27 2.16
N LYS A 21 -2.65 -5.10 3.17
CA LYS A 21 -2.76 -4.71 4.59
C LYS A 21 -1.48 -4.00 4.95
N VAL A 22 -1.59 -2.70 5.20
CA VAL A 22 -0.47 -1.84 5.57
C VAL A 22 -0.55 -1.56 7.06
N TYR A 23 0.55 -1.79 7.76
CA TYR A 23 0.71 -1.53 9.17
C TYR A 23 1.79 -0.47 9.38
N VAL A 24 1.60 0.41 10.37
CA VAL A 24 2.61 1.38 10.80
C VAL A 24 2.74 1.29 12.31
N GLY A 25 3.91 0.87 12.78
CA GLY A 25 4.20 0.77 14.21
C GLY A 25 4.06 2.13 14.91
N HIS A 26 3.52 2.11 16.13
CA HIS A 26 3.28 3.32 16.95
C HIS A 26 2.33 4.35 16.31
N SER A 27 1.57 3.95 15.29
CA SER A 27 0.44 4.75 14.80
C SER A 27 -0.79 4.56 15.69
N LEU A 28 -1.71 5.51 15.68
CA LEU A 28 -3.02 5.37 16.34
C LEU A 28 -3.84 4.22 15.75
N GLU A 29 -3.58 3.83 14.50
CA GLU A 29 -4.20 2.67 13.87
C GLU A 29 -3.68 1.35 14.44
N ALA A 30 -2.43 1.28 14.91
CA ALA A 30 -1.83 0.08 15.49
C ALA A 30 -2.51 -0.37 16.81
N GLU A 31 -3.25 0.53 17.47
CA GLU A 31 -4.00 0.24 18.70
C GLU A 31 -5.45 -0.21 18.45
N LYS A 32 -5.84 -0.40 17.18
CA LYS A 32 -7.22 -0.75 16.78
C LYS A 32 -7.35 -2.22 16.38
N THR A 33 -8.58 -2.66 16.16
CA THR A 33 -8.89 -3.96 15.55
C THR A 33 -9.81 -3.75 14.33
N PRO A 34 -9.33 -3.99 13.09
CA PRO A 34 -7.95 -4.35 12.74
C PRO A 34 -6.94 -3.24 13.02
N ASP A 35 -5.67 -3.62 13.13
CA ASP A 35 -4.51 -2.76 13.39
C ASP A 35 -3.84 -2.24 12.11
N TYR A 36 -4.45 -2.49 10.95
CA TYR A 36 -3.93 -2.13 9.63
C TYR A 36 -4.95 -1.31 8.83
N GLN A 37 -4.45 -0.60 7.81
CA GLN A 37 -5.26 0.02 6.76
C GLN A 37 -5.16 -0.80 5.47
N ILE A 38 -6.20 -0.75 4.63
CA ILE A 38 -6.19 -1.38 3.30
C ILE A 38 -5.76 -0.37 2.25
N LEU A 39 -4.59 -0.61 1.65
CA LEU A 39 -4.13 0.07 0.45
C LEU A 39 -4.52 -0.78 -0.76
N SER A 40 -5.30 -0.21 -1.67
CA SER A 40 -5.76 -0.90 -2.88
C SER A 40 -5.39 -0.11 -4.13
N ILE A 41 -5.46 -0.77 -5.29
CA ILE A 41 -5.30 -0.09 -6.59
C ILE A 41 -6.39 0.96 -6.85
N GLU A 42 -7.55 0.84 -6.20
CA GLU A 42 -8.65 1.80 -6.31
C GLU A 42 -8.45 3.01 -5.40
N THR A 43 -7.98 2.79 -4.17
CA THR A 43 -7.75 3.87 -3.21
C THR A 43 -6.45 4.61 -3.47
N GLY A 44 -5.38 3.90 -3.86
CA GLY A 44 -4.07 4.45 -4.20
C GLY A 44 -3.31 5.11 -3.04
N VAL A 45 -3.94 5.33 -1.89
CA VAL A 45 -3.35 5.97 -0.71
C VAL A 45 -4.00 5.48 0.59
N VAL A 46 -3.19 5.40 1.65
CA VAL A 46 -3.64 5.23 3.04
C VAL A 46 -2.97 6.27 3.93
N LEU A 47 -3.65 6.63 5.03
CA LEU A 47 -3.20 7.62 6.01
C LEU A 47 -3.11 6.97 7.39
N PHE A 48 -1.99 7.21 8.06
CA PHE A 48 -1.73 6.84 9.45
C PHE A 48 -1.42 8.08 10.29
N ASN A 49 -1.89 8.06 11.53
CA ASN A 49 -1.71 9.13 12.49
C ASN A 49 -0.67 8.70 13.54
N ILE A 50 0.30 9.57 13.81
CA ILE A 50 1.32 9.35 14.84
C ILE A 50 1.13 10.46 15.87
N GLU A 51 0.94 10.08 17.13
CA GLU A 51 0.86 11.02 18.25
C GLU A 51 2.21 11.09 18.97
N GLY A 52 2.61 12.29 19.43
CA GLY A 52 3.86 12.49 20.19
C GLY A 52 5.14 12.48 19.35
N GLY A 53 5.20 11.76 18.24
CA GLY A 53 6.21 11.94 17.18
C GLY A 53 7.68 11.81 17.61
N SER A 54 7.98 11.13 18.72
CA SER A 54 9.30 11.18 19.37
C SER A 54 10.32 10.15 18.87
N GLU A 55 9.89 9.16 18.11
CA GLU A 55 10.76 8.08 17.63
C GLU A 55 11.71 8.55 16.52
N GLU A 56 12.93 8.01 16.51
CA GLU A 56 13.92 8.28 15.45
C GLU A 56 13.51 7.69 14.10
N SER A 57 12.71 6.62 14.11
CA SER A 57 12.20 5.96 12.92
C SER A 57 10.86 5.27 13.17
N TYR A 58 10.07 5.12 12.12
CA TYR A 58 8.81 4.36 12.14
C TYR A 58 8.88 3.24 11.11
N THR A 59 8.42 2.06 11.48
CA THR A 59 8.33 0.91 10.58
C THR A 59 7.00 0.91 9.86
N VAL A 60 7.06 0.87 8.52
CA VAL A 60 5.93 0.59 7.64
C VAL A 60 6.07 -0.85 7.15
N GLU A 61 5.01 -1.63 7.26
CA GLU A 61 5.00 -3.04 6.88
C GLU A 61 3.78 -3.37 6.02
N VAL A 62 3.97 -4.20 4.99
CA VAL A 62 2.86 -4.89 4.32
C VAL A 62 2.68 -6.24 5.01
N SER A 63 1.76 -6.32 5.97
CA SER A 63 1.55 -7.48 6.84
C SER A 63 0.68 -8.58 6.19
N GLY A 64 0.21 -8.33 4.97
CA GLY A 64 -0.53 -9.31 4.18
C GLY A 64 -1.38 -8.64 3.11
N GLY A 65 -2.36 -9.37 2.60
CA GLY A 65 -3.22 -8.89 1.55
C GLY A 65 -3.80 -10.01 0.70
N SER A 66 -4.41 -9.61 -0.40
CA SER A 66 -4.93 -10.52 -1.41
C SER A 66 -4.90 -9.83 -2.77
N TYR A 67 -4.66 -10.60 -3.83
CA TYR A 67 -4.69 -10.09 -5.18
C TYR A 67 -5.27 -11.13 -6.13
N ARG A 68 -5.62 -10.68 -7.35
CA ARG A 68 -5.91 -11.55 -8.48
C ARG A 68 -5.40 -10.91 -9.76
N LEU A 69 -4.58 -11.65 -10.49
CA LEU A 69 -4.11 -11.21 -11.81
C LEU A 69 -5.21 -11.40 -12.86
N ILE A 70 -5.18 -10.54 -13.88
CA ILE A 70 -6.00 -10.71 -15.10
C ILE A 70 -5.52 -11.95 -15.85
N SER A 71 -4.20 -12.12 -15.97
CA SER A 71 -3.57 -13.32 -16.52
C SER A 71 -2.27 -13.65 -15.78
N GLY A 72 -2.04 -14.95 -15.60
CA GLY A 72 -0.78 -15.49 -15.08
C GLY A 72 0.26 -15.77 -16.16
N ASP A 73 -0.06 -15.55 -17.44
CA ASP A 73 0.85 -15.79 -18.57
C ASP A 73 1.63 -14.50 -18.92
N PRO A 74 2.96 -14.44 -18.71
CA PRO A 74 3.77 -13.28 -19.05
C PRO A 74 3.79 -12.91 -20.53
N TYR A 75 3.46 -13.85 -21.44
CA TYR A 75 3.36 -13.56 -22.87
C TYR A 75 2.10 -12.75 -23.25
N GLU A 76 1.10 -12.75 -22.37
CA GLU A 76 -0.09 -11.91 -22.51
C GLU A 76 0.13 -10.49 -21.94
N TRP A 77 1.26 -10.24 -21.28
CA TRP A 77 1.55 -8.93 -20.71
C TRP A 77 2.04 -7.99 -21.82
N GLY A 78 1.24 -6.97 -22.09
CA GLY A 78 1.58 -5.91 -23.03
C GLY A 78 2.63 -4.93 -22.48
N GLU A 79 3.01 -3.97 -23.32
CA GLU A 79 3.90 -2.89 -22.91
C GLU A 79 3.33 -2.08 -21.73
N GLY A 80 4.19 -1.81 -20.74
CA GLY A 80 3.83 -1.05 -19.55
C GLY A 80 2.87 -1.77 -18.60
N TYR A 81 2.81 -3.11 -18.63
CA TYR A 81 2.25 -3.91 -17.54
C TYR A 81 3.28 -3.96 -16.41
N SER A 82 2.80 -3.92 -15.16
CA SER A 82 3.63 -4.23 -14.00
C SER A 82 2.84 -5.08 -13.02
N ILE A 83 3.49 -6.09 -12.46
CA ILE A 83 2.97 -6.85 -11.31
C ILE A 83 3.58 -6.39 -9.98
N THR A 84 4.56 -5.48 -10.01
CA THR A 84 5.32 -5.05 -8.83
C THR A 84 4.77 -3.71 -8.34
N PRO A 85 4.17 -3.65 -7.14
CA PRO A 85 3.73 -2.39 -6.55
C PRO A 85 4.90 -1.47 -6.25
N GLU A 86 4.74 -0.18 -6.54
CA GLU A 86 5.71 0.86 -6.17
C GLU A 86 5.09 1.82 -5.16
N PHE A 87 5.85 2.14 -4.12
CA PHE A 87 5.37 2.92 -3.00
C PHE A 87 6.11 4.24 -2.85
N TYR A 88 5.38 5.27 -2.42
CA TYR A 88 5.95 6.51 -1.92
C TYR A 88 5.40 6.82 -0.54
N CYS A 89 6.28 7.25 0.38
CA CYS A 89 5.91 7.60 1.75
C CYS A 89 6.10 9.10 1.96
N GLU A 90 5.05 9.77 2.44
CA GLU A 90 5.06 11.18 2.80
C GLU A 90 4.81 11.33 4.31
N VAL A 91 5.74 11.98 4.99
CA VAL A 91 5.59 12.37 6.39
C VAL A 91 5.37 13.88 6.44
N ALA A 92 4.22 14.28 6.97
CA ALA A 92 3.86 15.68 7.16
C ALA A 92 3.38 15.87 8.60
N GLN A 93 3.94 16.89 9.27
CA GLN A 93 3.46 17.35 10.56
C GLN A 93 2.21 18.22 10.34
N ARG A 94 1.24 18.14 11.24
CA ARG A 94 0.02 18.95 11.22
C ARG A 94 -0.12 19.70 12.54
#